data_AF-A0A817YEU8-F1
#
_entry.id   AF-A0A817YEU8-F1
#
_cell.length_a   1.000
_cell.length_b   1.000
_cell.length_c   1.000
_cell.angle_alpha   90.00
_cell.angle_beta   90.00
_cell.angle_gamma   90.00
#
_symmetry.space_group_name_H-M   'P 1'
#
loop_
_entity.id
_entity.type
_entity.pdbx_description
1 polymer ?
#
loop_
_entity_poly.entity_id
_entity_poly.type
_entity_poly.pdbx_seq_one_letter_code
_entity_poly.pdbx_strand_id
1 'polypeptide(L)'
;MILDLASLSQGTPPSVELSQKDTLPVTDSQSPLQQQQQQNQKQRYTRNVSLVDASRRLINRKIRYNQCSTISDIMCFVGMTGIILMIIGSELIFATNKQNYLRIIFVLKLATTISTVLLIILVIVYHYYALNLYCLNNSLDDWRVGLTLKRAAIIALELMICAIHPLSRQVLVIGYSSSGSTILNTSIVNNDEAAKKLLPYNYLDVALGLPMFFRLYLFGRVLMFHLRVVRDVTSQSLSHFSRVSIDFTFVIKYYLQIWPTRSLMISGTFLFFIGSWSFRACEYQSGVNQISFLNAMWLFIITFTTVGEYRGAKN
;
A
#
# COMPACT_ATOMS: atom_id res chain seq x y z
N MET A 1 20.64 12.54 -14.50
CA MET A 1 20.63 11.25 -15.23
C MET A 1 19.19 10.81 -15.50
N ILE A 2 18.35 11.69 -16.07
CA ILE A 2 16.92 11.44 -16.38
C ILE A 2 16.57 11.98 -17.79
N LEU A 3 17.53 12.49 -18.56
CA LEU A 3 17.24 13.24 -19.80
C LEU A 3 17.49 12.50 -21.12
N ASP A 4 17.86 11.22 -21.12
CA ASP A 4 18.28 10.53 -22.36
C ASP A 4 17.32 9.45 -22.90
N LEU A 5 16.12 9.31 -22.33
CA LEU A 5 15.12 8.33 -22.81
C LEU A 5 14.02 8.92 -23.69
N ALA A 6 14.02 10.24 -23.91
CA ALA A 6 13.05 10.92 -24.78
C ALA A 6 13.50 11.01 -26.26
N SER A 7 14.77 10.70 -26.57
CA SER A 7 15.35 10.86 -27.91
C SER A 7 15.16 9.66 -28.85
N LEU A 8 14.60 8.53 -28.38
CA LEU A 8 14.36 7.34 -29.23
C LEU A 8 12.92 7.20 -29.75
N SER A 9 12.07 8.21 -29.57
CA SER A 9 10.65 8.17 -29.97
C SER A 9 10.30 8.98 -31.23
N GLN A 10 11.26 9.48 -31.99
CA GLN A 10 11.00 10.18 -33.26
C GLN A 10 11.40 9.32 -34.45
N GLY A 11 10.63 8.27 -34.68
CA GLY A 11 10.50 7.64 -35.99
C GLY A 11 9.11 7.95 -36.53
N THR A 12 9.00 9.04 -37.28
CA THR A 12 7.81 9.38 -38.08
C THR A 12 7.39 8.18 -38.94
N PRO A 13 6.10 7.82 -39.01
CA PRO A 13 5.65 6.86 -40.01
C PRO A 13 5.88 7.45 -41.41
N PRO A 14 6.26 6.65 -42.42
CA PRO A 14 6.25 7.15 -43.78
C PRO A 14 4.78 7.35 -44.18
N SER A 15 4.35 8.61 -44.22
CA SER A 15 3.20 9.05 -44.99
C SER A 15 3.55 8.87 -46.46
N VAL A 16 3.16 7.74 -47.05
CA VAL A 16 3.22 7.54 -48.49
C VAL A 16 1.85 7.91 -49.04
N GLU A 17 1.82 9.05 -49.74
CA GLU A 17 0.72 9.47 -50.58
C GLU A 17 0.21 8.32 -51.45
N LEU A 18 -1.09 8.09 -51.40
CA LEU A 18 -1.82 7.28 -52.35
C LEU A 18 -1.86 8.03 -53.69
N SER A 19 -0.73 8.10 -54.41
CA SER A 19 -0.71 8.61 -55.77
C SER A 19 -1.36 7.58 -56.69
N GLN A 20 -2.68 7.76 -56.82
CA GLN A 20 -3.54 7.45 -57.95
C GLN A 20 -2.72 7.14 -59.22
N LYS A 21 -2.64 5.86 -59.57
CA LYS A 21 -2.15 5.41 -60.88
C LYS A 21 -3.27 4.67 -61.57
N ASP A 22 -3.93 5.45 -62.42
CA ASP A 22 -4.70 5.13 -63.61
C ASP A 22 -5.09 3.66 -63.85
N THR A 23 -6.41 3.48 -63.89
CA THR A 23 -7.18 2.53 -64.68
C THR A 23 -6.42 1.98 -65.90
N LEU A 24 -6.34 0.64 -66.04
CA LEU A 24 -6.40 -0.18 -67.27
C LEU A 24 -6.13 -1.68 -66.95
N PRO A 25 -6.53 -2.65 -67.80
CA PRO A 25 -7.50 -3.70 -67.43
C PRO A 25 -6.89 -5.02 -66.92
N VAL A 26 -7.75 -5.77 -66.23
CA VAL A 26 -7.57 -7.17 -65.84
C VAL A 26 -7.17 -8.00 -67.06
N THR A 27 -5.93 -8.50 -67.06
CA THR A 27 -5.50 -9.59 -67.95
C THR A 27 -5.18 -10.79 -67.07
N ASP A 28 -6.07 -11.77 -67.10
CA ASP A 28 -5.96 -13.05 -66.45
C ASP A 28 -4.77 -13.85 -67.00
N SER A 29 -3.68 -13.92 -66.23
CA SER A 29 -2.76 -15.07 -66.17
C SER A 29 -1.62 -14.78 -65.17
N GLN A 30 -1.97 -14.62 -63.89
CA GLN A 30 -0.96 -14.68 -62.83
C GLN A 30 -0.48 -16.12 -62.69
N SER A 31 0.82 -16.35 -62.90
CA SER A 31 1.43 -17.66 -62.65
C SER A 31 1.18 -18.09 -61.20
N PRO A 32 0.86 -19.38 -60.93
CA PRO A 32 0.58 -19.87 -59.57
C PRO A 32 1.75 -19.61 -58.60
N LEU A 33 2.99 -19.55 -59.11
CA LEU A 33 4.19 -19.17 -58.36
C LEU A 33 4.18 -17.71 -57.88
N GLN A 34 3.69 -16.77 -58.68
CA GLN A 34 3.61 -15.35 -58.29
C GLN A 34 2.51 -15.10 -57.24
N GLN A 35 1.37 -15.81 -57.35
CA GLN A 35 0.32 -15.78 -56.32
C GLN A 35 0.82 -16.37 -54.99
N GLN A 36 1.57 -17.47 -55.04
CA GLN A 36 2.16 -18.11 -53.85
C GLN A 36 3.23 -17.23 -53.18
N GLN A 37 4.02 -16.48 -53.96
CA GLN A 37 4.98 -15.50 -53.42
C GLN A 37 4.29 -14.30 -52.75
N GLN A 38 3.22 -13.76 -53.35
CA GLN A 38 2.44 -12.67 -52.72
C GLN A 38 1.74 -13.12 -51.42
N GLN A 39 1.22 -14.34 -51.38
CA GLN A 39 0.63 -14.92 -50.16
C GLN A 39 1.67 -15.10 -49.05
N ASN A 40 2.86 -15.61 -49.38
CA ASN A 40 3.97 -15.75 -48.43
C ASN A 40 4.45 -14.40 -47.89
N GLN A 41 4.50 -13.36 -48.73
CA GLN A 41 4.86 -12.00 -48.29
C GLN A 41 3.80 -11.41 -47.37
N LYS A 42 2.50 -11.55 -47.69
CA LYS A 42 1.39 -11.15 -46.79
C LYS A 42 1.46 -11.88 -45.45
N GLN A 43 1.72 -13.18 -45.44
CA GLN A 43 1.88 -13.97 -44.21
C GLN A 43 3.10 -13.56 -43.38
N ARG A 44 4.21 -13.20 -44.03
CA ARG A 44 5.39 -12.65 -43.32
C ARG A 44 5.10 -11.29 -42.72
N TYR A 45 4.40 -10.43 -43.46
CA TYR A 45 3.98 -9.12 -42.98
C TYR A 45 3.05 -9.23 -41.75
N THR A 46 2.00 -10.05 -41.83
CA THR A 46 1.06 -10.23 -40.70
C THR A 46 1.73 -10.87 -39.48
N ARG A 47 2.66 -11.80 -39.67
CA ARG A 47 3.48 -12.38 -38.58
C ARG A 47 4.39 -11.33 -37.94
N ASN A 48 5.01 -10.45 -38.72
CA ASN A 48 5.88 -9.40 -38.19
C ASN A 48 5.08 -8.37 -37.41
N VAL A 49 3.91 -7.96 -37.90
CA VAL A 49 2.99 -7.06 -37.17
C VAL A 49 2.54 -7.69 -35.86
N SER A 50 2.13 -8.95 -35.86
CA SER A 50 1.70 -9.64 -34.62
C SER A 50 2.84 -9.86 -33.63
N LEU A 51 4.07 -10.10 -34.10
CA LEU A 51 5.27 -10.15 -33.25
C LEU A 51 5.56 -8.79 -32.61
N VAL A 52 5.50 -7.70 -33.38
CA VAL A 52 5.69 -6.33 -32.86
C VAL A 52 4.63 -5.99 -31.82
N ASP A 53 3.37 -6.35 -32.06
CA ASP A 53 2.28 -6.17 -31.11
C ASP A 53 2.46 -7.00 -29.84
N ALA A 54 2.89 -8.26 -29.98
CA ALA A 54 3.21 -9.12 -28.84
C ALA A 54 4.38 -8.55 -28.02
N SER A 55 5.46 -8.12 -28.66
CA SER A 55 6.60 -7.46 -28.01
C SER A 55 6.18 -6.18 -27.29
N ARG A 56 5.36 -5.34 -27.91
CA ARG A 56 4.82 -4.11 -27.31
C ARG A 56 3.98 -4.43 -26.06
N ARG A 57 3.13 -5.46 -26.12
CA ARG A 57 2.34 -5.92 -24.96
C ARG A 57 3.24 -6.41 -23.82
N LEU A 58 4.29 -7.17 -24.12
CA LEU A 58 5.25 -7.65 -23.11
C LEU A 58 6.01 -6.51 -22.43
N ILE A 59 6.47 -5.52 -23.20
CA ILE A 59 7.12 -4.32 -22.65
C ILE A 59 6.16 -3.56 -21.73
N ASN A 60 4.93 -3.33 -22.17
CA ASN A 60 3.90 -2.66 -21.37
C ASN A 60 3.61 -3.43 -20.07
N ARG A 61 3.53 -4.77 -20.10
CA ARG A 61 3.35 -5.60 -18.90
C ARG A 61 4.48 -5.38 -17.90
N LYS A 62 5.73 -5.37 -18.37
CA LYS A 62 6.90 -5.14 -17.51
C LYS A 62 6.89 -3.74 -16.89
N ILE A 63 6.56 -2.70 -17.67
CA ILE A 63 6.48 -1.32 -17.19
C ILE A 63 5.39 -1.19 -16.12
N ARG A 64 4.17 -1.71 -16.38
CA ARG A 64 3.06 -1.64 -15.42
C ARG A 64 3.35 -2.42 -14.15
N TYR A 65 3.97 -3.60 -14.25
CA TYR A 65 4.40 -4.36 -13.08
C TYR A 65 5.41 -3.59 -12.23
N ASN A 66 6.41 -2.95 -12.87
CA ASN A 66 7.39 -2.14 -12.16
C ASN A 66 6.73 -0.94 -11.46
N GLN A 67 5.77 -0.28 -12.12
CA GLN A 67 4.96 0.79 -11.51
C GLN A 67 4.19 0.29 -10.28
N CYS A 68 3.54 -0.87 -10.35
CA CYS A 68 2.86 -1.47 -9.19
C CYS A 68 3.82 -1.72 -8.02
N SER A 69 5.02 -2.25 -8.30
CA SER A 69 6.03 -2.50 -7.27
C SER A 69 6.49 -1.21 -6.61
N THR A 70 6.83 -0.19 -7.40
CA THR A 70 7.29 1.11 -6.88
C THR A 70 6.20 1.79 -6.04
N ILE A 71 4.95 1.75 -6.48
CA ILE A 71 3.82 2.32 -5.72
C ILE A 71 3.60 1.55 -4.42
N SER A 72 3.73 0.22 -4.45
CA SER A 72 3.66 -0.61 -3.24
C SER A 72 4.75 -0.24 -2.24
N ASP A 73 5.98 0.01 -2.70
CA ASP A 73 7.09 0.43 -1.83
C ASP A 73 6.81 1.80 -1.17
N ILE A 74 6.33 2.78 -1.95
CA ILE A 74 5.95 4.11 -1.44
C ILE A 74 4.81 4.01 -0.43
N MET A 75 3.78 3.20 -0.74
CA MET A 75 2.64 2.97 0.13
C MET A 75 3.07 2.35 1.47
N CYS A 76 4.00 1.38 1.43
CA CYS A 76 4.56 0.81 2.65
C CYS A 76 5.34 1.86 3.44
N PHE A 77 6.19 2.65 2.79
CA PHE A 77 6.95 3.71 3.46
C PHE A 77 6.01 4.70 4.19
N VAL A 78 5.00 5.21 3.49
CA VAL A 78 4.00 6.13 4.06
C VAL A 78 3.23 5.47 5.20
N GLY A 79 2.84 4.21 5.04
CA GLY A 79 2.15 3.44 6.08
C GLY A 79 2.98 3.29 7.35
N MET A 80 4.26 2.95 7.21
CA MET A 80 5.21 2.82 8.32
C MET A 80 5.47 4.17 9.00
N THR A 81 5.64 5.25 8.23
CA THR A 81 5.77 6.61 8.77
C THR A 81 4.53 6.99 9.59
N GLY A 82 3.33 6.66 9.12
CA GLY A 82 2.10 6.89 9.87
C GLY A 82 2.08 6.17 11.22
N ILE A 83 2.46 4.88 11.26
CA ILE A 83 2.54 4.12 12.52
C ILE A 83 3.54 4.76 13.48
N ILE A 84 4.72 5.15 13.00
CA ILE A 84 5.76 5.79 13.83
C ILE A 84 5.26 7.12 14.40
N LEU A 85 4.63 7.97 13.57
CA LEU A 85 4.06 9.25 14.01
C LEU A 85 2.96 9.05 15.06
N MET A 86 2.14 8.00 14.91
CA MET A 86 1.12 7.65 15.92
C MET A 86 1.75 7.23 17.24
N ILE A 87 2.78 6.36 17.23
CA ILE A 87 3.47 5.94 18.46
C ILE A 87 4.07 7.15 19.17
N ILE A 88 4.83 7.99 18.46
CA ILE A 88 5.43 9.21 19.02
C ILE A 88 4.36 10.15 19.57
N GLY A 89 3.25 10.35 18.84
CA GLY A 89 2.13 11.16 19.28
C GLY A 89 1.49 10.63 20.56
N SER A 90 1.28 9.31 20.67
CA SER A 90 0.72 8.67 21.85
C SER A 90 1.66 8.76 23.07
N GLU A 91 2.96 8.53 22.89
CA GLU A 91 3.93 8.65 23.97
C GLU A 91 4.04 10.08 24.48
N LEU A 92 3.98 11.08 23.59
CA LEU A 92 4.01 12.48 24.02
C LEU A 92 2.78 12.85 24.85
N ILE A 93 1.60 12.34 24.47
CA ILE A 93 0.36 12.51 25.25
C ILE A 93 0.48 11.85 26.63
N PHE A 94 1.10 10.66 26.71
CA PHE A 94 1.27 9.94 27.97
C PHE A 94 2.36 10.54 28.87
N ALA A 95 3.41 11.11 28.30
CA ALA A 95 4.56 11.63 29.04
C ALA A 95 4.34 13.05 29.62
N THR A 96 3.50 13.87 28.97
CA THR A 96 3.36 15.28 29.35
C THR A 96 1.95 15.65 29.80
N ASN A 97 1.78 15.81 31.11
CA ASN A 97 0.58 16.41 31.73
C ASN A 97 0.62 17.97 31.71
N LYS A 98 1.44 18.59 30.84
CA LYS A 98 1.71 20.03 30.83
C LYS A 98 1.23 20.69 29.53
N GLN A 99 0.49 21.79 29.65
CA GLN A 99 -0.12 22.56 28.55
C GLN A 99 0.86 23.03 27.44
N ASN A 100 2.17 23.07 27.71
CA ASN A 100 3.17 23.57 26.75
C ASN A 100 3.33 22.71 25.48
N TYR A 101 2.97 21.42 25.53
CA TYR A 101 3.15 20.48 24.41
C TYR A 101 1.92 20.34 23.51
N LEU A 102 0.82 21.05 23.80
CA LEU A 102 -0.43 20.97 23.05
C LEU A 102 -0.24 21.29 21.56
N ARG A 103 0.61 22.27 21.21
CA ARG A 103 0.94 22.60 19.82
C ARG A 103 1.65 21.46 19.09
N ILE A 104 2.59 20.79 19.74
CA ILE A 104 3.35 19.68 19.14
C ILE A 104 2.44 18.47 18.95
N ILE A 105 1.61 18.15 19.94
CA ILE A 105 0.61 17.07 19.85
C ILE A 105 -0.36 17.33 18.70
N PHE A 106 -0.81 18.58 18.51
CA PHE A 106 -1.66 18.95 17.39
C PHE A 106 -0.98 18.73 16.04
N VAL A 107 0.28 19.17 15.88
CA VAL A 107 1.05 18.98 14.65
C VAL A 107 1.28 17.49 14.35
N LEU A 108 1.58 16.68 15.36
CA LEU A 108 1.76 15.22 15.19
C LEU A 108 0.46 14.52 14.76
N LYS A 109 -0.68 14.90 15.32
CA LYS A 109 -1.98 14.39 14.89
C LYS A 109 -2.30 14.82 13.46
N LEU A 110 -2.06 16.08 13.11
CA LEU A 110 -2.26 16.57 11.75
C LEU A 110 -1.36 15.82 10.75
N ALA A 111 -0.07 15.67 11.05
CA ALA A 111 0.87 14.90 10.21
C ALA A 111 0.41 13.45 10.03
N THR A 112 -0.13 12.83 11.08
CA THR A 112 -0.70 11.48 11.03
C THR A 112 -1.90 11.44 10.08
N THR A 113 -2.84 12.40 10.16
CA THR A 113 -4.00 12.48 9.25
C THR A 113 -3.59 12.74 7.79
N ILE A 114 -2.58 13.58 7.54
CA ILE A 114 -2.07 13.82 6.18
C ILE A 114 -1.46 12.54 5.61
N SER A 115 -0.69 11.81 6.43
CA SER A 115 -0.12 10.51 6.05
C SER A 115 -1.22 9.49 5.72
N THR A 116 -2.34 9.46 6.46
CA THR A 116 -3.44 8.52 6.20
C THR A 116 -4.20 8.85 4.91
N VAL A 117 -4.47 10.13 4.64
CA VAL A 117 -5.09 10.58 3.38
C VAL A 117 -4.20 10.24 2.19
N LEU A 118 -2.89 10.51 2.29
CA LEU A 118 -1.93 10.16 1.25
C LEU A 118 -1.86 8.64 1.04
N LEU A 119 -1.91 7.85 2.12
CA LEU A 119 -1.97 6.39 2.04
C LEU A 119 -3.23 5.90 1.31
N ILE A 120 -4.40 6.47 1.60
CA ILE A 120 -5.67 6.11 0.92
C ILE A 120 -5.56 6.38 -0.58
N ILE A 121 -5.04 7.54 -0.98
CA ILE A 121 -4.82 7.88 -2.39
C ILE A 121 -3.89 6.85 -3.04
N LEU A 122 -2.78 6.50 -2.40
CA LEU A 122 -1.84 5.50 -2.90
C LEU A 122 -2.47 4.10 -3.04
N VAL A 123 -3.32 3.68 -2.10
CA VAL A 123 -4.05 2.40 -2.17
C VAL A 123 -4.99 2.38 -3.38
N ILE A 124 -5.73 3.46 -3.64
CA ILE A 124 -6.61 3.57 -4.81
C ILE A 124 -5.78 3.49 -6.10
N VAL A 125 -4.70 4.25 -6.19
CA VAL A 125 -3.80 4.26 -7.34
C VAL A 125 -3.18 2.87 -7.57
N TYR A 126 -2.75 2.19 -6.51
CA TYR A 126 -2.24 0.82 -6.58
C TYR A 126 -3.27 -0.14 -7.20
N HIS A 127 -4.52 -0.11 -6.71
CA HIS A 127 -5.58 -0.98 -7.24
C HIS A 127 -5.96 -0.65 -8.68
N TYR A 128 -5.88 0.62 -9.08
CA TYR A 128 -6.03 1.01 -10.48
C TYR A 128 -4.97 0.36 -11.38
N TYR A 129 -3.69 0.45 -11.02
CA TYR A 129 -2.62 -0.19 -11.79
C TYR A 129 -2.71 -1.72 -11.78
N ALA A 130 -3.11 -2.32 -10.66
CA ALA A 130 -3.32 -3.76 -10.56
C ALA A 130 -4.45 -4.24 -11.48
N LEU A 131 -5.57 -3.52 -11.55
CA LEU A 131 -6.67 -3.81 -12.47
C LEU A 131 -6.25 -3.63 -13.93
N ASN A 132 -5.49 -2.57 -14.23
CA ASN A 132 -4.98 -2.33 -15.57
C ASN A 132 -4.02 -3.45 -16.03
N LEU A 133 -3.17 -3.94 -15.12
CA LEU A 133 -2.31 -5.09 -15.38
C LEU A 133 -3.13 -6.37 -15.61
N TYR A 134 -4.22 -6.57 -14.86
CA TYR A 134 -5.13 -7.70 -15.07
C TYR A 134 -5.81 -7.63 -16.44
N CYS A 135 -6.27 -6.47 -16.88
CA CYS A 135 -6.87 -6.30 -18.20
C CYS A 135 -5.86 -6.52 -19.32
N LEU A 136 -4.62 -6.02 -19.18
CA LEU A 136 -3.54 -6.26 -20.13
C LEU A 136 -3.13 -7.75 -20.22
N ASN A 137 -3.30 -8.52 -19.14
CA ASN A 137 -3.05 -9.96 -19.15
C ASN A 137 -4.15 -10.74 -19.86
N ASN A 138 -5.41 -10.31 -19.71
CA ASN A 138 -6.58 -10.96 -20.33
C ASN A 138 -6.99 -10.36 -21.68
N SER A 139 -6.24 -9.37 -22.20
CA SER A 139 -6.59 -8.62 -23.42
C SER A 139 -7.98 -8.00 -23.36
N LEU A 140 -8.36 -7.45 -22.20
CA LEU A 140 -9.59 -6.68 -22.01
C LEU A 140 -9.28 -5.20 -22.23
N ASP A 141 -10.10 -4.53 -23.03
CA ASP A 141 -9.93 -3.10 -23.33
C ASP A 141 -10.40 -2.19 -22.18
N ASP A 142 -11.35 -2.68 -21.36
CA ASP A 142 -11.92 -1.93 -20.23
C ASP A 142 -11.51 -2.49 -18.86
N TRP A 143 -10.96 -1.62 -18.00
CA TRP A 143 -10.62 -1.97 -16.61
C TRP A 143 -11.84 -2.29 -15.75
N ARG A 144 -12.99 -1.70 -16.08
CA ARG A 144 -14.27 -1.89 -15.37
C ARG A 144 -14.74 -3.33 -15.43
N VAL A 145 -14.52 -4.01 -16.56
CA VAL A 145 -14.89 -5.42 -16.75
C VAL A 145 -14.10 -6.34 -15.82
N GLY A 146 -12.87 -5.93 -15.44
CA GLY A 146 -12.04 -6.67 -14.48
C GLY A 146 -12.43 -6.49 -13.00
N LEU A 147 -13.36 -5.57 -12.69
CA LEU A 147 -13.79 -5.25 -11.33
C LEU A 147 -14.96 -6.15 -10.89
N THR A 148 -14.64 -7.31 -10.33
CA THR A 148 -15.65 -8.21 -9.74
C THR A 148 -16.09 -7.73 -8.35
N LEU A 149 -17.33 -8.04 -7.94
CA LEU A 149 -17.84 -7.68 -6.61
C LEU A 149 -16.95 -8.19 -5.46
N LYS A 150 -16.41 -9.40 -5.60
CA LYS A 150 -15.47 -9.97 -4.62
C LYS A 150 -14.20 -9.12 -4.49
N ARG A 151 -13.64 -8.66 -5.61
CA ARG A 151 -12.46 -7.77 -5.61
C ARG A 151 -12.82 -6.40 -5.04
N ALA A 152 -13.95 -5.83 -5.43
CA ALA A 152 -14.42 -4.56 -4.91
C ALA A 152 -14.62 -4.60 -3.38
N ALA A 153 -15.18 -5.69 -2.84
CA ALA A 153 -15.33 -5.89 -1.40
C ALA A 153 -13.98 -5.93 -0.65
N ILE A 154 -12.98 -6.61 -1.22
CA ILE A 154 -11.63 -6.65 -0.64
C ILE A 154 -10.98 -5.26 -0.68
N ILE A 155 -11.12 -4.53 -1.80
CA ILE A 155 -10.62 -3.15 -1.93
C ILE A 155 -11.31 -2.23 -0.91
N ALA A 156 -12.63 -2.37 -0.73
CA ALA A 156 -13.38 -1.59 0.24
C ALA A 156 -12.96 -1.88 1.69
N LEU A 157 -12.72 -3.15 2.03
CA LEU A 157 -12.19 -3.54 3.34
C LEU A 157 -10.79 -2.97 3.55
N GLU A 158 -9.93 -3.01 2.54
CA GLU A 158 -8.59 -2.42 2.61
C GLU A 158 -8.66 -0.90 2.84
N LEU A 159 -9.51 -0.21 2.10
CA LEU A 159 -9.76 1.22 2.28
C LEU A 159 -10.34 1.52 3.66
N MET A 160 -11.22 0.68 4.19
CA MET A 160 -11.76 0.83 5.54
C MET A 160 -10.64 0.75 6.58
N ILE A 161 -9.76 -0.27 6.51
CA ILE A 161 -8.63 -0.43 7.42
C ILE A 161 -7.67 0.78 7.32
N CYS A 162 -7.39 1.27 6.12
CA CYS A 162 -6.55 2.46 5.93
C CYS A 162 -7.23 3.77 6.37
N ALA A 163 -8.56 3.85 6.30
CA ALA A 163 -9.33 5.01 6.73
C ALA A 163 -9.44 5.11 8.25
N ILE A 164 -9.47 3.97 8.95
CA ILE A 164 -9.46 3.95 10.41
C ILE A 164 -8.12 4.48 10.91
N HIS A 165 -8.16 5.65 11.54
CA HIS A 165 -7.07 6.26 12.29
C HIS A 165 -7.67 7.11 13.41
N PRO A 166 -6.93 7.37 14.50
CA PRO A 166 -7.37 8.30 15.53
C PRO A 166 -7.46 9.71 14.91
N LEU A 167 -8.63 10.04 14.37
CA LEU A 167 -8.95 11.35 13.84
C LEU A 167 -8.95 12.35 14.99
N SER A 168 -8.14 13.40 14.88
CA SER A 168 -8.25 14.56 15.76
C SER A 168 -9.66 15.12 15.65
N ARG A 169 -10.52 14.80 16.61
CA ARG A 169 -11.91 15.31 16.70
C ARG A 169 -11.96 16.85 16.63
N GLN A 170 -10.86 17.52 16.97
CA GLN A 170 -10.68 18.97 16.86
C GLN A 170 -10.81 19.49 15.41
N VAL A 171 -10.34 18.77 14.40
CA VAL A 171 -10.48 19.17 12.97
C VAL A 171 -11.91 18.99 12.48
N LEU A 172 -12.60 17.95 12.97
CA LEU A 172 -13.99 17.68 12.62
C LEU A 172 -14.94 18.77 13.18
N VAL A 173 -14.68 19.25 14.39
CA VAL A 173 -15.44 20.35 15.01
C VAL A 173 -15.28 21.67 14.26
N ILE A 174 -14.10 21.94 13.69
CA ILE A 174 -13.86 23.13 12.86
C ILE A 174 -14.62 23.02 11.51
N GLY A 175 -14.72 21.83 10.92
CA GLY A 175 -15.44 21.60 9.65
C GLY A 175 -16.96 21.77 9.77
N TYR A 176 -17.57 21.24 10.83
CA TYR A 176 -19.02 21.35 11.08
C TYR A 176 -19.44 22.72 11.66
N SER A 177 -18.51 23.48 12.24
CA SER A 177 -18.79 24.85 12.71
C SER A 177 -18.61 25.91 11.61
N SER A 178 -18.27 25.52 10.37
CA SER A 178 -18.11 26.47 9.26
C SER A 178 -19.45 27.03 8.72
N SER A 179 -20.58 26.69 9.32
CA SER A 179 -21.83 27.45 9.24
C SER A 179 -22.10 28.18 10.55
N GLY A 180 -21.21 29.11 10.91
CA GLY A 180 -21.44 30.05 12.00
C GLY A 180 -20.25 30.22 12.95
N SER A 181 -19.57 31.36 12.80
CA SER A 181 -18.60 31.96 13.72
C SER A 181 -17.14 31.48 13.66
N THR A 182 -16.40 32.18 12.80
CA THR A 182 -15.02 32.62 13.04
C THR A 182 -14.88 33.23 14.45
N ILE A 183 -14.60 32.43 15.48
CA ILE A 183 -13.93 32.94 16.67
C ILE A 183 -12.88 31.94 17.14
N LEU A 184 -11.64 32.39 17.03
CA LEU A 184 -10.53 32.09 17.92
C LEU A 184 -11.00 32.16 19.39
N ASN A 185 -11.65 31.11 19.89
CA ASN A 185 -11.93 31.00 21.31
C ASN A 185 -10.75 30.30 21.99
N THR A 186 -9.67 31.08 22.08
CA THR A 186 -8.75 31.16 23.22
C THR A 186 -9.47 31.53 24.53
N SER A 187 -10.71 31.09 24.71
CA SER A 187 -11.59 31.34 25.85
C SER A 187 -12.22 30.04 26.41
N ILE A 188 -12.01 28.88 25.76
CA ILE A 188 -12.17 27.56 26.40
C ILE A 188 -10.85 27.15 27.09
N VAL A 189 -10.13 28.13 27.65
CA VAL A 189 -8.94 27.94 28.48
C VAL A 189 -9.21 28.34 29.94
N ASN A 190 -10.37 28.94 30.23
CA ASN A 190 -10.66 29.49 31.55
C ASN A 190 -11.65 28.65 32.39
N ASN A 191 -12.13 27.52 31.88
CA ASN A 191 -12.93 26.58 32.66
C ASN A 191 -12.15 25.27 32.80
N ASP A 192 -11.31 25.19 33.84
CA ASP A 192 -10.48 24.03 34.20
C ASP A 192 -11.28 22.70 34.25
N GLU A 193 -12.58 22.78 34.52
CA GLU A 193 -13.50 21.63 34.57
C GLU A 193 -13.96 21.17 33.17
N ALA A 194 -14.13 22.08 32.20
CA ALA A 194 -14.56 21.73 30.84
C ALA A 194 -13.40 21.22 29.99
N ALA A 195 -12.17 21.71 30.22
CA ALA A 195 -10.96 21.15 29.61
C ALA A 195 -10.66 19.73 30.14
N LYS A 196 -10.88 19.47 31.44
CA LYS A 196 -10.86 18.11 32.03
C LYS A 196 -11.98 17.20 31.53
N LYS A 197 -13.15 17.76 31.20
CA LYS A 197 -14.30 16.99 30.68
C LYS A 197 -14.32 16.85 29.15
N LEU A 198 -13.44 17.57 28.43
CA LEU A 198 -13.03 17.26 27.05
C LEU A 198 -11.92 16.20 26.99
N LEU A 199 -11.40 15.80 28.15
CA LEU A 199 -10.40 14.76 28.35
C LEU A 199 -10.94 13.34 28.74
N PRO A 200 -12.19 12.89 28.47
CA PRO A 200 -12.44 11.45 28.37
C PRO A 200 -11.96 11.01 26.98
N TYR A 201 -10.66 11.21 26.75
CA TYR A 201 -9.97 11.19 25.46
C TYR A 201 -9.18 9.88 25.27
N ASN A 202 -9.54 8.82 26.01
CA ASN A 202 -8.61 7.71 26.24
C ASN A 202 -9.06 6.40 25.58
N TYR A 203 -10.35 6.05 25.63
CA TYR A 203 -10.77 4.73 25.13
C TYR A 203 -10.83 4.66 23.60
N LEU A 204 -11.45 5.65 22.95
CA LEU A 204 -11.63 5.61 21.48
C LEU A 204 -10.31 5.82 20.74
N ASP A 205 -9.42 6.69 21.22
CA ASP A 205 -8.13 6.94 20.56
C ASP A 205 -7.19 5.74 20.70
N VAL A 206 -7.22 5.04 21.84
CA VAL A 206 -6.47 3.77 22.03
C VAL A 206 -7.09 2.64 21.20
N ALA A 207 -8.42 2.51 21.20
CA ALA A 207 -9.13 1.50 20.40
C ALA A 207 -8.95 1.72 18.88
N LEU A 208 -8.84 2.98 18.44
CA LEU A 208 -8.54 3.36 17.05
C LEU A 208 -7.03 3.28 16.72
N GLY A 209 -6.16 3.17 17.72
CA GLY A 209 -4.73 2.92 17.51
C GLY A 209 -4.44 1.47 17.10
N LEU A 210 -5.16 0.49 17.65
CA LEU A 210 -5.07 -0.93 17.28
C LEU A 210 -5.25 -1.21 15.76
N PRO A 211 -6.32 -0.73 15.09
CA PRO A 211 -6.49 -0.89 13.65
C PRO A 211 -5.44 -0.15 12.82
N MET A 212 -4.69 0.79 13.41
CA MET A 212 -3.58 1.42 12.72
C MET A 212 -2.39 0.45 12.53
N PHE A 213 -2.19 -0.49 13.45
CA PHE A 213 -1.19 -1.55 13.31
C PHE A 213 -1.56 -2.59 12.25
N PHE A 214 -2.85 -2.74 11.91
CA PHE A 214 -3.24 -3.62 10.81
C PHE A 214 -2.52 -3.22 9.51
N ARG A 215 -2.18 -1.95 9.31
CA ARG A 215 -1.41 -1.44 8.15
C ARG A 215 -0.07 -2.14 7.94
N LEU A 216 0.45 -2.87 8.93
CA LEU A 216 1.61 -3.76 8.74
C LEU A 216 1.38 -4.83 7.65
N TYR A 217 0.13 -5.10 7.26
CA TYR A 217 -0.16 -5.94 6.08
C TYR A 217 0.50 -5.40 4.80
N LEU A 218 0.71 -4.07 4.70
CA LEU A 218 1.37 -3.41 3.57
C LEU A 218 2.83 -3.85 3.44
N PHE A 219 3.51 -4.06 4.58
CA PHE A 219 4.86 -4.60 4.59
C PHE A 219 4.88 -6.04 4.05
N GLY A 220 3.90 -6.87 4.43
CA GLY A 220 3.73 -8.21 3.87
C GLY A 220 3.49 -8.21 2.36
N ARG A 221 2.76 -7.21 1.84
CA ARG A 221 2.57 -7.03 0.39
C ARG A 221 3.89 -6.67 -0.31
N VAL A 222 4.67 -5.72 0.22
CA VAL A 222 5.99 -5.35 -0.35
C VAL A 222 6.95 -6.54 -0.30
N LEU A 223 6.95 -7.27 0.81
CA LEU A 223 7.73 -8.51 0.96
C LEU A 223 7.40 -9.48 -0.18
N MET A 224 6.11 -9.71 -0.47
CA MET A 224 5.66 -10.54 -1.59
C MET A 224 6.19 -10.05 -2.95
N PHE A 225 6.23 -8.73 -3.21
CA PHE A 225 6.74 -8.17 -4.47
C PHE A 225 8.26 -8.30 -4.63
N HIS A 226 9.03 -8.18 -3.54
CA HIS A 226 10.49 -8.26 -3.58
C HIS A 226 11.04 -9.69 -3.51
N LEU A 227 10.22 -10.66 -3.10
CA LEU A 227 10.60 -12.06 -3.13
C LEU A 227 10.83 -12.51 -4.57
N ARG A 228 12.12 -12.67 -4.91
CA ARG A 228 12.60 -13.17 -6.20
C ARG A 228 11.86 -14.45 -6.64
N VAL A 229 11.56 -15.31 -5.67
CA VAL A 229 10.82 -16.57 -5.86
C VAL A 229 9.38 -16.38 -6.34
N VAL A 230 8.72 -15.25 -6.07
CA VAL A 230 7.39 -14.94 -6.62
C VAL A 230 7.49 -14.37 -8.04
N ARG A 231 8.64 -13.77 -8.38
CA ARG A 231 8.90 -13.12 -9.68
C ARG A 231 9.52 -14.06 -10.71
N ASP A 232 10.17 -15.13 -10.28
CA ASP A 232 10.88 -16.01 -11.19
C ASP A 232 9.91 -16.74 -12.14
N VAL A 233 10.17 -16.65 -13.44
CA VAL A 233 9.31 -17.26 -14.48
C VAL A 233 9.19 -18.77 -14.29
N THR A 234 10.22 -19.39 -13.71
CA THR A 234 10.28 -20.83 -13.39
C THR A 234 9.33 -21.22 -12.26
N SER A 235 9.17 -20.38 -11.23
CA SER A 235 8.22 -20.65 -10.15
C SER A 235 6.79 -20.39 -10.61
N GLN A 236 6.58 -19.38 -11.46
CA GLN A 236 5.28 -19.11 -12.06
C GLN A 236 4.83 -20.25 -13.00
N SER A 237 5.74 -20.79 -13.81
CA SER A 237 5.44 -21.94 -14.68
C SER A 237 5.20 -23.22 -13.88
N LEU A 238 5.97 -23.44 -12.81
CA LEU A 238 5.77 -24.58 -11.91
C LEU A 238 4.45 -24.49 -11.13
N SER A 239 4.04 -23.29 -10.71
CA SER A 239 2.72 -23.03 -10.09
C SER A 239 1.57 -23.36 -11.05
N HIS A 240 1.68 -22.95 -12.31
CA HIS A 240 0.66 -23.27 -13.33
C HIS A 240 0.60 -24.77 -13.63
N PHE A 241 1.74 -25.46 -13.62
CA PHE A 241 1.79 -26.91 -13.82
C PHE A 241 1.29 -27.71 -12.62
N SER A 242 1.59 -27.26 -11.39
CA SER A 242 1.19 -27.92 -10.14
C SER A 242 -0.22 -27.56 -9.66
N ARG A 243 -0.88 -26.58 -10.30
CA ARG A 243 -2.16 -25.98 -9.85
C ARG A 243 -2.12 -25.45 -8.42
N VAL A 244 -0.94 -25.15 -7.90
CA VAL A 244 -0.76 -24.54 -6.57
C VAL A 244 -0.69 -23.04 -6.76
N SER A 245 -1.69 -22.31 -6.24
CA SER A 245 -1.65 -20.85 -6.17
C SER A 245 -0.48 -20.40 -5.30
N ILE A 246 0.31 -19.44 -5.79
CA ILE A 246 1.35 -18.79 -4.98
C ILE A 246 0.64 -17.87 -3.99
N ASP A 247 0.21 -18.46 -2.89
CA ASP A 247 -0.50 -17.77 -1.82
C ASP A 247 0.47 -17.15 -0.82
N PHE A 248 0.00 -16.15 -0.09
CA PHE A 248 0.75 -15.51 0.99
C PHE A 248 1.25 -16.50 2.04
N THR A 249 0.45 -17.53 2.34
CA THR A 249 0.82 -18.63 3.26
C THR A 249 2.01 -19.42 2.75
N PHE A 250 2.10 -19.65 1.43
CA PHE A 250 3.25 -20.32 0.83
C PHE A 250 4.50 -19.44 0.94
N VAL A 251 4.35 -18.14 0.67
CA VAL A 251 5.45 -17.17 0.76
C VAL A 251 6.01 -17.07 2.19
N ILE A 252 5.16 -16.99 3.21
CA ILE A 252 5.60 -16.99 4.61
C ILE A 252 6.32 -18.29 4.96
N LYS A 253 5.74 -19.45 4.62
CA LYS A 253 6.36 -20.75 4.87
C LYS A 253 7.73 -20.86 4.20
N TYR A 254 7.82 -20.42 2.94
CA TYR A 254 9.06 -20.40 2.18
C TYR A 254 10.11 -19.50 2.83
N TYR A 255 9.74 -18.29 3.24
CA TYR A 255 10.65 -17.34 3.89
C TYR A 255 11.18 -17.86 5.24
N LEU A 256 10.31 -18.53 6.01
CA LEU A 256 10.68 -19.17 7.26
C LEU A 256 11.61 -20.39 7.05
N GLN A 257 11.46 -21.11 5.93
CA GLN A 257 12.27 -22.28 5.62
C GLN A 257 13.68 -21.92 5.12
N ILE A 258 13.81 -20.86 4.31
CA ILE A 258 15.09 -20.49 3.68
C ILE A 258 16.02 -19.74 4.66
N TRP A 259 15.48 -18.83 5.48
CA TRP A 259 16.24 -18.03 6.46
C TRP A 259 15.49 -17.99 7.81
N PRO A 260 15.44 -19.11 8.56
CA PRO A 260 14.63 -19.22 9.78
C PRO A 260 14.98 -18.13 10.80
N THR A 261 16.28 -17.92 11.07
CA THR A 261 16.75 -16.94 12.05
C THR A 261 16.39 -15.50 11.65
N ARG A 262 16.62 -15.10 10.40
CA ARG A 262 16.35 -13.72 9.96
C ARG A 262 14.85 -13.42 9.97
N SER A 263 14.03 -14.38 9.53
CA SER A 263 12.58 -14.26 9.54
C SER A 263 12.02 -14.11 10.97
N LEU A 264 12.49 -14.95 11.90
CA LEU A 264 12.13 -14.88 13.31
C LEU A 264 12.56 -13.56 13.95
N MET A 265 13.77 -13.07 13.66
CA MET A 265 14.24 -11.79 14.18
C MET A 265 13.39 -10.61 13.70
N ILE A 266 13.05 -10.56 12.42
CA ILE A 266 12.22 -9.50 11.83
C ILE A 266 10.81 -9.52 12.43
N SER A 267 10.16 -10.69 12.42
CA SER A 267 8.82 -10.85 12.99
C SER A 267 8.79 -10.56 14.50
N GLY A 268 9.76 -11.08 15.25
CA GLY A 268 9.90 -10.83 16.68
C GLY A 268 10.10 -9.36 17.01
N THR A 269 10.86 -8.62 16.19
CA THR A 269 11.02 -7.17 16.35
C THR A 269 9.70 -6.43 16.14
N PHE A 270 8.91 -6.79 15.12
CA PHE A 270 7.59 -6.19 14.92
C PHE A 270 6.64 -6.49 16.08
N LEU A 271 6.56 -7.76 16.51
CA LEU A 271 5.74 -8.15 17.66
C LEU A 271 6.17 -7.42 18.93
N PHE A 272 7.47 -7.22 19.13
CA PHE A 272 8.01 -6.47 20.26
C PHE A 272 7.52 -5.03 20.29
N PHE A 273 7.60 -4.30 19.19
CA PHE A 273 7.13 -2.92 19.14
C PHE A 273 5.61 -2.81 19.31
N ILE A 274 4.83 -3.66 18.62
CA ILE A 274 3.36 -3.66 18.70
C ILE A 274 2.90 -4.01 20.11
N GLY A 275 3.48 -5.06 20.69
CA GLY A 275 3.10 -5.54 22.01
C GLY A 275 3.51 -4.58 23.13
N SER A 276 4.72 -3.99 23.06
CA SER A 276 5.16 -2.98 24.02
C SER A 276 4.23 -1.76 24.03
N TRP A 277 3.86 -1.26 22.84
CA TRP A 277 2.90 -0.17 22.72
C TRP A 277 1.50 -0.59 23.21
N SER A 278 1.05 -1.80 22.90
CA SER A 278 -0.28 -2.29 23.31
C SER A 278 -0.39 -2.42 24.83
N PHE A 279 0.62 -2.97 25.51
CA PHE A 279 0.68 -3.01 26.98
C PHE A 279 0.65 -1.60 27.58
N ARG A 280 1.42 -0.67 26.99
CA ARG A 280 1.43 0.73 27.41
C ARG A 280 0.04 1.38 27.28
N ALA A 281 -0.67 1.09 26.20
CA ALA A 281 -2.03 1.59 25.95
C ALA A 281 -3.05 1.02 26.95
N CYS A 282 -2.97 -0.27 27.28
CA CYS A 282 -3.84 -0.92 28.26
C CYS A 282 -3.66 -0.35 29.67
N GLU A 283 -2.41 -0.17 30.11
CA GLU A 283 -2.11 0.37 31.45
C GLU A 283 -2.52 1.84 31.59
N TYR A 284 -2.39 2.62 30.51
CA TYR A 284 -2.91 3.99 30.49
C TYR A 284 -4.43 4.04 30.72
N GLN A 285 -5.17 3.06 30.21
CA GLN A 285 -6.62 2.95 30.39
C GLN A 285 -7.01 2.57 31.84
N SER A 286 -6.18 1.78 32.53
CA SER A 286 -6.43 1.32 33.89
C SER A 286 -6.21 2.41 34.96
N GLY A 287 -5.50 3.50 34.65
CA GLY A 287 -5.35 4.67 35.52
C GLY A 287 -4.54 4.46 36.81
N VAL A 288 -4.05 3.24 37.05
CA VAL A 288 -3.32 2.85 38.26
C VAL A 288 -1.83 2.84 37.92
N ASN A 289 -1.12 3.90 38.28
CA ASN A 289 0.33 4.09 38.09
C ASN A 289 0.79 4.17 36.62
N GLN A 290 1.25 5.36 36.20
CA GLN A 290 1.79 5.56 34.85
C GLN A 290 3.13 4.85 34.69
N ILE A 291 3.12 3.66 34.09
CA ILE A 291 4.26 2.74 34.10
C ILE A 291 5.56 3.20 33.41
N SER A 292 5.78 4.34 32.76
CA SER A 292 6.96 4.56 31.87
C SER A 292 7.10 3.55 30.71
N PHE A 293 7.54 4.04 29.55
CA PHE A 293 7.68 3.23 28.34
C PHE A 293 8.68 2.05 28.49
N LEU A 294 9.77 2.27 29.23
CA LEU A 294 10.80 1.26 29.49
C LEU A 294 10.27 0.05 30.28
N ASN A 295 9.41 0.29 31.27
CA ASN A 295 8.81 -0.82 32.03
C ASN A 295 7.78 -1.58 31.18
N ALA A 296 7.03 -0.90 30.29
CA ALA A 296 6.14 -1.59 29.37
C ALA A 296 6.92 -2.50 28.39
N MET A 297 8.07 -2.03 27.89
CA MET A 297 8.96 -2.86 27.08
C MET A 297 9.52 -4.05 27.88
N TRP A 298 9.92 -3.83 29.13
CA TRP A 298 10.38 -4.90 30.02
C TRP A 298 9.28 -5.94 30.29
N LEU A 299 8.07 -5.50 30.64
CA LEU A 299 6.90 -6.37 30.86
C LEU A 299 6.56 -7.21 29.61
N PHE A 300 6.62 -6.59 28.43
CA PHE A 300 6.43 -7.33 27.19
C PHE A 300 7.52 -8.40 26.99
N ILE A 301 8.80 -8.05 27.21
CA ILE A 301 9.92 -9.01 27.06
C ILE A 301 9.75 -10.19 28.01
N ILE A 302 9.52 -9.97 29.30
CA ILE A 302 9.40 -11.07 30.27
C ILE A 302 8.20 -11.98 29.98
N THR A 303 7.14 -11.42 29.39
CA THR A 303 5.94 -12.16 28.98
C THR A 303 6.24 -12.96 27.72
N PHE A 304 6.90 -12.35 26.74
CA PHE A 304 7.28 -13.01 25.49
C PHE A 304 8.29 -14.14 25.70
N THR A 305 9.25 -13.97 26.61
CA THR A 305 10.23 -15.01 26.97
C THR A 305 9.66 -16.04 27.95
N THR A 306 8.39 -15.90 28.37
CA THR A 306 7.74 -16.75 29.38
C THR A 306 8.50 -16.87 30.71
N VAL A 307 9.38 -15.91 31.02
CA VAL A 307 10.17 -15.91 32.26
C VAL A 307 9.27 -15.63 33.47
N GLY A 308 8.28 -14.73 33.31
CA GLY A 308 7.21 -14.50 34.28
C GLY A 308 7.69 -14.22 35.71
N GLU A 309 8.36 -13.09 35.94
CA GLU A 309 8.83 -12.74 37.29
C GLU A 309 7.69 -12.14 38.13
N TYR A 310 7.02 -12.97 38.94
CA TYR A 310 6.01 -12.51 39.90
C TYR A 310 6.69 -11.86 41.11
N ARG A 311 6.98 -10.56 41.02
CA ARG A 311 7.30 -9.77 42.22
C ARG A 311 6.01 -9.50 42.98
N GLY A 312 5.71 -10.38 43.93
CA GLY A 312 4.69 -10.13 44.93
C GLY A 312 4.96 -8.78 45.59
N ALA A 313 3.98 -7.88 45.52
CA ALA A 313 4.01 -6.62 46.23
C ALA A 313 4.20 -6.93 47.73
N LYS A 314 5.36 -6.56 48.28
CA LYS A 314 5.48 -6.48 49.73
C LYS A 314 4.73 -5.22 50.14
N ASN A 315 3.62 -5.46 50.84
CA ASN A 315 2.80 -4.45 51.53
C ASN A 315 3.66 -3.54 52.41
#